data_AF-A0A947ABG7-F1
#
_entry.id   AF-A0A947ABG7-F1
#
_cell.length_a   1.000
_cell.length_b   1.000
_cell.length_c   1.000
_cell.angle_alpha   90.00
_cell.angle_beta   90.00
_cell.angle_gamma   90.00
#
_symmetry.space_group_name_H-M   'P 1'
#
loop_
_entity.id
_entity.type
_entity.pdbx_description
1 polymer ?
#
loop_
_entity_poly.entity_id
_entity_poly.type
_entity_poly.pdbx_seq_one_letter_code
_entity_poly.pdbx_strand_id
1 'polypeptide(L)'
;METFEQKLARLVKEKIAIVPYDPYWPEMFEQERRHLFSCLPKNLIKRVEHFGSTAVPGLSAKPIIDILVEVTSLFETRQRIVPILESQGYEYYWRPSFGDDLPPFYAWFIKRDKAGSRTH
;
A
#
# COMPACT_ATOMS: atom_id res chain seq x y z
N MET A 1 8.47 -12.23 15.54
CA MET A 1 7.62 -11.27 14.79
C MET A 1 7.71 -9.93 15.49
N GLU A 2 7.83 -8.85 14.72
CA GLU A 2 7.82 -7.48 15.23
C GLU A 2 6.41 -7.13 15.76
N THR A 3 6.31 -6.45 16.90
CA THR A 3 5.03 -6.03 17.50
C THR A 3 4.40 -4.89 16.71
N PHE A 4 3.09 -4.66 16.89
CA PHE A 4 2.40 -3.52 16.29
C PHE A 4 3.04 -2.17 16.68
N GLU A 5 3.43 -2.03 17.95
CA GLU A 5 4.10 -0.83 18.49
C GLU A 5 5.45 -0.59 17.81
N GLN A 6 6.23 -1.65 17.58
CA GLN A 6 7.52 -1.56 16.89
C GLN A 6 7.35 -1.15 15.42
N LYS A 7 6.37 -1.73 14.72
CA LYS A 7 6.00 -1.34 13.36
C LYS A 7 5.59 0.14 13.27
N LEU A 8 4.76 0.59 14.22
CA LEU A 8 4.30 1.98 14.29
C LEU A 8 5.44 2.95 14.58
N ALA A 9 6.33 2.61 15.52
CA ALA A 9 7.49 3.43 15.85
C ALA A 9 8.45 3.62 14.67
N ARG A 10 8.62 2.60 13.81
CA ARG A 10 9.41 2.71 12.57
C ARG A 10 8.75 3.69 11.59
N LEU A 11 7.44 3.57 11.38
CA LEU A 11 6.70 4.46 10.48
C LEU A 11 6.84 5.93 10.85
N VAL A 12 6.79 6.26 12.15
CA VAL A 12 6.90 7.65 12.63
C VAL A 12 8.31 8.23 12.45
N LYS A 13 9.34 7.39 12.36
CA LYS A 13 10.75 7.80 12.20
C LYS A 13 11.20 7.93 10.75
N GLU A 14 10.36 7.60 9.78
CA GLU A 14 10.72 7.69 8.36
C GLU A 14 10.99 9.14 7.95
N LYS A 15 12.08 9.34 7.19
CA LYS A 15 12.44 10.66 6.68
C LYS A 15 11.35 11.13 5.71
N ILE A 16 10.72 12.25 6.04
CA ILE A 16 9.76 12.90 5.16
C ILE A 16 10.54 13.79 4.18
N ALA A 17 10.39 13.51 2.88
CA ALA A 17 10.86 14.37 1.80
C ALA A 17 9.71 14.64 0.83
N ILE A 18 9.59 15.89 0.39
CA ILE A 18 8.71 16.28 -0.71
C ILE A 18 9.60 16.62 -1.88
N VAL A 19 9.36 15.99 -3.02
CA VAL A 19 10.12 16.18 -4.26
C VAL A 19 9.21 16.72 -5.36
N PRO A 20 9.76 17.42 -6.37
CA PRO A 20 9.03 17.76 -7.59
C PRO A 20 8.40 16.52 -8.23
N TYR A 21 7.35 16.72 -9.01
CA TYR A 21 6.70 15.62 -9.73
C TYR A 21 7.71 14.83 -10.58
N ASP A 22 7.70 13.51 -10.42
CA ASP A 22 8.51 12.61 -11.22
C ASP A 22 7.65 11.99 -12.34
N PRO A 23 7.99 12.20 -13.62
CA PRO A 23 7.23 11.61 -14.74
C PRO A 23 7.28 10.08 -14.79
N TYR A 24 8.14 9.42 -14.01
CA TYR A 24 8.19 7.96 -13.91
C TYR A 24 7.19 7.37 -12.90
N TRP A 25 6.54 8.17 -12.04
CA TRP A 25 5.55 7.65 -11.09
C TRP A 25 4.40 6.85 -11.72
N PRO A 26 3.82 7.23 -12.86
CA PRO A 26 2.81 6.41 -13.54
C PRO A 26 3.37 5.05 -13.99
N GLU A 27 4.63 4.97 -14.40
CA GLU A 27 5.26 3.71 -14.80
C GLU A 27 5.50 2.80 -13.59
N MET A 28 5.96 3.36 -12.48
CA MET A 28 6.15 2.63 -11.22
C MET A 28 4.82 2.05 -10.72
N PHE A 29 3.74 2.83 -10.78
CA PHE A 29 2.39 2.34 -10.54
C PHE A 29 2.04 1.17 -11.47
N GLU A 30 2.28 1.29 -12.78
CA GLU A 30 1.93 0.26 -13.74
C GLU A 30 2.74 -1.04 -13.55
N GLN A 31 4.01 -0.93 -13.14
CA GLN A 31 4.83 -2.09 -12.77
C GLN A 31 4.24 -2.81 -11.55
N GLU A 32 3.88 -2.05 -10.51
CA GLU A 32 3.32 -2.60 -9.28
C GLU A 32 1.91 -3.16 -9.50
N ARG A 33 1.08 -2.48 -10.31
CA ARG A 33 -0.23 -2.96 -10.74
C ARG A 33 -0.13 -4.32 -11.42
N ARG A 34 0.81 -4.49 -12.36
CA ARG A 34 1.07 -5.77 -13.03
C ARG A 34 1.52 -6.85 -12.04
N HIS A 35 2.38 -6.49 -11.08
CA HIS A 35 2.79 -7.40 -10.02
C HIS A 35 1.59 -7.88 -9.19
N LEU A 36 0.73 -6.97 -8.71
CA LEU A 36 -0.47 -7.33 -7.95
C LEU A 36 -1.42 -8.23 -8.74
N PHE A 37 -1.66 -7.96 -10.04
CA PHE A 37 -2.47 -8.84 -10.88
C PHE A 37 -1.85 -10.24 -11.10
N SER A 38 -0.53 -10.36 -10.99
CA SER A 38 0.16 -11.64 -11.16
C SER A 38 0.05 -12.55 -9.93
N CYS A 39 -0.08 -11.98 -8.72
CA CYS A 39 -0.05 -12.74 -7.47
C CYS A 39 -1.41 -12.81 -6.76
N LEU A 40 -2.33 -11.87 -7.00
CA LEU A 40 -3.60 -11.83 -6.27
C LEU A 40 -4.72 -12.67 -6.94
N PRO A 41 -5.67 -13.23 -6.17
CA PRO A 41 -6.80 -13.97 -6.71
C PRO A 41 -7.69 -13.06 -7.57
N LYS A 42 -7.76 -13.33 -8.88
CA LYS A 42 -8.51 -12.50 -9.86
C LYS A 42 -9.99 -12.28 -9.50
N ASN A 43 -10.62 -13.27 -8.86
CA ASN A 43 -12.02 -13.19 -8.44
C ASN A 43 -12.26 -12.24 -7.24
N LEU A 44 -11.20 -11.81 -6.55
CA LEU A 44 -11.30 -10.88 -5.43
C LEU A 44 -11.02 -9.43 -5.83
N ILE A 45 -10.33 -9.19 -6.95
CA ILE A 45 -9.93 -7.85 -7.39
C ILE A 45 -10.94 -7.31 -8.40
N LYS A 46 -11.53 -6.14 -8.12
CA LYS A 46 -12.43 -5.44 -9.04
C LYS A 46 -11.74 -4.35 -9.82
N ARG A 47 -10.97 -3.49 -9.13
CA ARG A 47 -10.25 -2.35 -9.70
C ARG A 47 -8.92 -2.14 -8.98
N VAL A 48 -7.93 -1.62 -9.70
CA VAL A 48 -6.65 -1.20 -9.15
C VAL A 48 -6.31 0.17 -9.77
N GLU A 49 -6.18 1.19 -8.93
CA GLU A 49 -6.04 2.59 -9.35
C GLU A 49 -4.81 3.23 -8.70
N HIS A 50 -4.15 4.13 -9.44
CA HIS A 50 -3.11 4.99 -8.90
C HIS A 50 -3.80 6.07 -8.08
N PHE A 51 -3.49 6.13 -6.79
CA PHE A 51 -4.10 7.05 -5.84
C PHE A 51 -3.05 7.99 -5.23
N GLY A 52 -3.52 9.02 -4.52
CA GLY A 52 -2.66 9.95 -3.82
C GLY A 52 -1.97 10.97 -4.73
N SER A 53 -1.06 11.75 -4.14
CA SER A 53 -0.44 12.90 -4.83
C SER A 53 0.46 12.50 -6.00
N THR A 54 1.08 11.31 -5.97
CA THR A 54 1.94 10.84 -7.07
C THR A 54 1.14 10.47 -8.33
N ALA A 55 -0.18 10.32 -8.24
CA ALA A 55 -1.07 10.13 -9.38
C ALA A 55 -1.43 11.43 -10.11
N VAL A 56 -1.03 12.60 -9.59
CA VAL A 56 -1.38 13.92 -10.14
C VAL A 56 -0.19 14.54 -10.86
N PRO A 57 -0.21 14.60 -12.21
CA PRO A 57 0.87 15.22 -12.98
C PRO A 57 1.19 16.65 -12.54
N GLY A 58 2.48 16.93 -12.31
CA GLY A 58 2.97 18.24 -11.90
C GLY A 58 2.89 18.54 -10.40
N LEU A 59 2.27 17.67 -9.58
CA LEU A 59 2.18 17.88 -8.14
C LEU A 59 3.43 17.37 -7.41
N SER A 60 4.03 18.22 -6.58
CA SER A 60 5.11 17.80 -5.68
C SER A 60 4.55 16.90 -4.58
N ALA A 61 5.23 15.79 -4.29
CA ALA A 61 4.72 14.78 -3.38
C ALA A 61 5.84 14.08 -2.60
N LYS A 62 5.46 13.29 -1.60
CA LYS A 62 6.36 12.24 -1.10
C LYS A 62 6.54 11.21 -2.23
N PRO A 63 7.76 10.75 -2.52
CA PRO A 63 7.99 9.79 -3.61
C PRO A 63 7.48 8.41 -3.19
N ILE A 64 6.16 8.22 -3.17
CA ILE A 64 5.49 7.03 -2.69
C ILE A 64 4.29 6.79 -3.59
N ILE A 65 4.23 5.64 -4.23
CA ILE A 65 3.10 5.21 -5.04
C ILE A 65 2.02 4.64 -4.12
N ASP A 66 0.91 5.38 -4.00
CA ASP A 66 -0.28 4.87 -3.32
C ASP A 66 -1.19 4.16 -4.32
N ILE A 67 -1.64 2.96 -3.97
CA ILE A 67 -2.47 2.11 -4.83
C ILE A 67 -3.77 1.79 -4.10
N LEU A 68 -4.89 2.11 -4.74
CA LEU A 68 -6.21 1.71 -4.28
C LEU A 68 -6.62 0.41 -4.98
N VAL A 69 -6.94 -0.61 -4.19
CA VAL A 69 -7.44 -1.89 -4.68
C VAL A 69 -8.88 -2.08 -4.20
N GLU A 70 -9.84 -2.06 -5.14
CA GLU A 70 -11.21 -2.44 -4.83
C GLU A 70 -11.33 -3.96 -4.82
N VAL A 71 -11.89 -4.49 -3.74
CA VAL A 71 -12.09 -5.93 -3.54
C VAL A 71 -13.57 -6.30 -3.42
N THR A 72 -13.89 -7.55 -3.73
CA THR A 72 -15.25 -8.09 -3.55
C THR A 72 -15.59 -8.37 -2.09
N SER A 73 -14.59 -8.65 -1.24
CA SER A 73 -14.78 -8.97 0.18
C SER A 73 -13.53 -8.66 1.00
N LEU A 74 -13.68 -7.85 2.05
CA LEU A 74 -12.60 -7.58 3.01
C LEU A 74 -12.29 -8.80 3.89
N PHE A 75 -13.27 -9.66 4.15
CA PHE A 75 -13.05 -10.91 4.87
C PHE A 75 -12.12 -11.83 4.09
N GLU A 76 -12.42 -12.07 2.80
CA GLU A 76 -11.57 -12.87 1.91
C GLU A 76 -10.20 -12.23 1.70
N THR A 77 -10.14 -10.89 1.66
CA THR A 77 -8.87 -10.16 1.58
C THR A 77 -7.96 -10.52 2.76
N ARG A 78 -8.51 -10.54 3.99
CA ARG A 78 -7.75 -10.93 5.19
C ARG A 78 -7.30 -12.38 5.17
N GLN A 79 -8.12 -13.29 4.65
CA GLN A 79 -7.78 -14.71 4.62
C GLN A 79 -6.84 -15.10 3.49
N ARG A 80 -6.92 -14.43 2.34
CA ARG A 80 -6.28 -14.89 1.09
C ARG A 80 -5.27 -13.91 0.51
N ILE A 81 -5.52 -12.60 0.59
CA ILE A 81 -4.61 -11.59 0.04
C ILE A 81 -3.49 -11.27 1.02
N VAL A 82 -3.80 -11.12 2.31
CA VAL A 82 -2.80 -10.78 3.34
C VAL A 82 -1.63 -11.78 3.35
N PRO A 83 -1.83 -13.11 3.43
CA PRO A 83 -0.68 -14.04 3.46
C PRO A 83 0.18 -13.99 2.19
N ILE A 84 -0.45 -13.76 1.02
CA ILE A 84 0.27 -13.64 -0.25
C ILE A 84 1.16 -12.40 -0.21
N LEU A 85 0.61 -11.24 0.13
CA LEU A 85 1.37 -9.99 0.15
C LEU A 85 2.43 -9.99 1.27
N GLU A 86 2.15 -10.54 2.44
CA GLU A 86 3.17 -10.69 3.49
C GLU A 86 4.37 -11.53 3.02
N SER A 87 4.13 -12.60 2.25
CA SER A 87 5.22 -13.42 1.66
C SER A 87 6.06 -12.68 0.61
N GLN A 88 5.55 -11.57 0.07
CA GLN A 88 6.19 -10.73 -0.94
C GLN A 88 6.82 -9.45 -0.33
N GLY A 89 6.83 -9.30 1.00
CA GLY A 89 7.46 -8.17 1.69
C GLY A 89 6.53 -6.97 1.97
N TYR A 90 5.22 -7.17 1.94
CA TYR A 90 4.25 -6.16 2.38
C TYR A 90 3.92 -6.34 3.85
N GLU A 91 3.89 -5.22 4.58
CA GLU A 91 3.37 -5.18 5.94
C GLU A 91 1.87 -4.88 5.91
N TYR A 92 1.09 -5.71 6.60
CA TYR A 92 -0.35 -5.53 6.72
C TYR A 92 -0.74 -4.80 8.01
N TYR A 93 -1.68 -3.87 7.87
CA TYR A 93 -2.34 -3.14 8.95
C TYR A 93 -3.86 -3.15 8.72
N TRP A 94 -4.63 -3.36 9.78
CA TRP A 94 -6.09 -3.24 9.76
C TRP A 94 -6.48 -1.88 10.33
N ARG A 95 -7.07 -1.00 9.51
CA ARG A 95 -7.25 0.41 9.87
C ARG A 95 -8.72 0.83 9.79
N PRO A 96 -9.26 1.55 10.79
CA PRO A 96 -10.52 2.27 10.63
C PRO A 96 -10.35 3.43 9.65
N SER A 97 -11.40 3.73 8.87
CA SER A 97 -11.43 4.85 7.92
C SER A 97 -11.59 6.21 8.60
N PHE A 98 -12.16 6.25 9.81
CA PHE A 98 -12.41 7.48 10.55
C PHE A 98 -12.10 7.30 12.03
N GLY A 99 -11.28 8.18 12.62
CA GLY A 99 -11.14 8.30 14.07
C GLY A 99 -10.82 7.00 14.82
N ASP A 100 -11.34 6.89 16.04
CA ASP A 100 -11.30 5.71 16.93
C ASP A 100 -11.67 4.41 16.20
N ASP A 101 -11.44 3.24 16.81
CA ASP A 101 -11.64 1.87 16.25
C ASP A 101 -13.09 1.56 15.81
N LEU A 102 -13.58 2.31 14.84
CA LEU A 102 -14.93 2.32 14.32
C LEU A 102 -14.90 2.06 12.81
N PRO A 103 -15.88 1.29 12.30
CA PRO A 103 -15.99 1.01 10.88
C PRO A 103 -16.33 2.28 10.05
N PRO A 104 -16.11 2.24 8.72
CA PRO A 104 -15.60 1.11 7.95
C PRO A 104 -14.09 0.92 8.17
N PHE A 105 -13.64 -0.33 8.12
CA PHE A 105 -12.21 -0.66 8.15
C PHE A 105 -11.71 -0.95 6.74
N TYR A 106 -10.40 -0.79 6.53
CA TYR A 106 -9.72 -1.18 5.31
C TYR A 106 -8.40 -1.91 5.62
N ALA A 107 -7.98 -2.72 4.65
CA ALA A 107 -6.68 -3.36 4.68
C ALA A 107 -5.65 -2.38 4.10
N TRP A 108 -4.67 -2.01 4.91
CA TRP A 108 -3.58 -1.13 4.50
C TRP A 108 -2.28 -1.93 4.41
N PHE A 109 -1.56 -1.74 3.31
CA PHE A 109 -0.32 -2.44 3.04
C PHE A 109 0.82 -1.46 2.82
N ILE A 110 1.99 -1.79 3.33
CA ILE A 110 3.22 -1.02 3.10
C ILE A 110 4.28 -2.00 2.58
N LYS A 111 4.66 -1.86 1.32
CA LYS A 111 5.76 -2.64 0.73
C LYS A 111 7.08 -2.11 1.23
N ARG A 112 7.95 -3.00 1.69
CA ARG A 112 9.30 -2.67 2.11
C ARG A 112 10.34 -3.41 1.29
N ASP A 113 11.48 -2.77 1.07
CA ASP A 113 12.64 -3.44 0.49
C ASP A 113 13.35 -4.31 1.55
N LYS A 114 14.43 -4.98 1.13
CA LYS A 114 15.24 -5.83 2.02
C LYS A 114 15.89 -5.05 3.17
N ALA A 115 16.03 -3.73 3.04
CA ALA A 115 16.57 -2.87 4.09
C ALA A 115 15.49 -2.35 5.06
N GLY A 116 14.22 -2.68 4.81
CA GLY A 116 13.08 -2.22 5.62
C GLY A 116 12.68 -0.78 5.30
N SER A 117 13.15 -0.22 4.18
CA SER A 117 12.71 1.08 3.68
C SER A 117 11.42 0.91 2.90
N ARG A 118 10.47 1.83 3.05
CA ARG A 118 9.27 1.87 2.20
C ARG A 118 9.73 2.06 0.77
N THR A 119 9.35 1.14 -0.11
CA THR A 119 9.65 1.29 -1.54
C THR A 119 8.76 2.39 -2.11
N HIS A 120 9.36 3.20 -2.98
CA HIS A 120 8.67 4.22 -3.75
C HIS A 120 7.62 3.58 -4.66
#